data_AF-A0A1A0HDN1-F1
#
_entry.id   AF-A0A1A0HDN1-F1
#
_cell.length_a   1.000
_cell.length_b   1.000
_cell.length_c   1.000
_cell.angle_alpha   90.00
_cell.angle_beta   90.00
_cell.angle_gamma   90.00
#
_symmetry.space_group_name_H-M   'P 1'
#
loop_
_entity.id
_entity.type
_entity.pdbx_description
1 polymer ?
#
loop_
_entity_poly.entity_id
_entity_poly.type
_entity_poly.pdbx_seq_one_letter_code
_entity_poly.pdbx_strand_id
1 'polypeptide(L)'
;MADDLKRDESLEDICPDSNQLKGHIMEVMITNFSRDCNEILNGEAKKLSLHELSGGACISFVFYEIFKNGIQTLDSFDQIKDVDIRTIWTTPRAPPCSWGHRLSSLEETYVNTAHLDMLKGSQAMVIVEEKLHPKQQVAVDPKSDRPLPPSQQHTPARKKRLQQMEVHPVLRATGTMTEREQMETVVIKLFIASYYSIVQRAVADLVPKAIMLKLITRCKDDIQKELLQKLYSPPDLADLVKSDLTVQKRKECLKMVEMLRNASEIVSSV
;
A
#
# COMPACT_ATOMS: atom_id res chain seq x y z
N MET A 1 -64.32 12.14 29.88
CA MET A 1 -62.94 11.66 30.17
C MET A 1 -62.88 10.14 29.95
N ALA A 2 -63.47 9.68 28.84
CA ALA A 2 -63.69 8.27 28.53
C ALA A 2 -63.23 7.94 27.08
N ASP A 3 -62.31 8.74 26.54
CA ASP A 3 -61.87 8.65 25.14
C ASP A 3 -60.47 8.04 24.95
N ASP A 4 -59.76 7.72 26.03
CA ASP A 4 -58.42 7.11 25.94
C ASP A 4 -58.42 5.57 25.97
N LEU A 5 -59.56 4.93 26.28
CA LEU A 5 -59.65 3.47 26.37
C LEU A 5 -59.83 2.75 25.02
N LYS A 6 -60.03 3.48 23.91
CA LYS A 6 -60.18 2.85 22.58
C LYS A 6 -58.87 2.73 21.79
N ARG A 7 -57.75 3.19 22.35
CA ARG A 7 -56.42 3.06 21.72
C ARG A 7 -55.64 1.81 22.11
N ASP A 8 -56.11 1.07 23.12
CA ASP A 8 -55.39 -0.10 23.64
C ASP A 8 -55.86 -1.42 23.00
N GLU A 9 -57.15 -1.55 22.64
CA GLU A 9 -57.63 -2.67 21.79
C GLU A 9 -57.16 -2.57 20.33
N SER A 10 -56.66 -1.41 19.90
CA SER A 10 -56.03 -1.25 18.59
C SER A 10 -54.53 -1.58 18.59
N LEU A 11 -53.88 -1.83 19.73
CA LEU A 11 -52.44 -2.13 19.75
C LEU A 11 -52.10 -3.60 19.46
N GLU A 12 -53.08 -4.50 19.54
CA GLU A 12 -52.99 -5.83 18.91
C GLU A 12 -53.35 -5.80 17.41
N ASP A 13 -53.96 -4.72 16.92
CA ASP A 13 -54.45 -4.60 15.54
C ASP A 13 -53.68 -3.56 14.68
N ILE A 14 -52.63 -2.93 15.22
CA ILE A 14 -51.60 -2.27 14.40
C ILE A 14 -50.55 -3.31 14.04
N CYS A 15 -50.90 -4.26 13.17
CA CYS A 15 -49.87 -4.92 12.39
C CYS A 15 -50.43 -5.32 11.02
N PRO A 16 -50.09 -4.57 9.95
CA PRO A 16 -50.23 -5.12 8.61
C PRO A 16 -49.26 -6.30 8.56
N ASP A 17 -49.77 -7.52 8.74
CA ASP A 17 -49.06 -8.80 8.63
C ASP A 17 -47.85 -8.95 9.60
N SER A 18 -47.95 -9.81 10.62
CA SER A 18 -46.87 -10.07 11.62
C SER A 18 -45.51 -10.38 10.97
N ASN A 19 -45.51 -10.87 9.73
CA ASN A 19 -44.32 -11.12 8.94
C ASN A 19 -43.69 -9.86 8.33
N GLN A 20 -44.48 -8.84 7.99
CA GLN A 20 -43.99 -7.58 7.40
C GLN A 20 -43.28 -6.70 8.45
N LEU A 21 -43.82 -6.61 9.67
CA LEU A 21 -43.15 -5.92 10.79
C LEU A 21 -41.82 -6.60 11.17
N LYS A 22 -41.77 -7.94 11.15
CA LYS A 22 -40.52 -8.70 11.38
C LYS A 22 -39.49 -8.45 10.29
N GLY A 23 -39.92 -8.41 9.02
CA GLY A 23 -39.07 -8.04 7.89
C GLY A 23 -38.44 -6.66 8.07
N HIS A 24 -39.24 -5.67 8.47
CA HIS A 24 -38.76 -4.31 8.70
C HIS A 24 -37.77 -4.22 9.87
N ILE A 25 -38.03 -4.87 11.01
CA ILE A 25 -37.10 -4.90 12.15
C ILE A 25 -35.76 -5.51 11.75
N MET A 26 -35.79 -6.59 10.98
CA MET A 26 -34.57 -7.23 10.48
C MET A 26 -33.81 -6.37 9.49
N GLU A 27 -34.50 -5.69 8.58
CA GLU A 27 -33.89 -4.73 7.67
C GLU A 27 -33.19 -3.60 8.44
N VAL A 28 -33.81 -3.09 9.50
CA VAL A 28 -33.21 -2.09 10.40
C VAL A 28 -31.98 -2.67 11.12
N MET A 29 -32.04 -3.90 11.63
CA MET A 29 -30.88 -4.54 12.27
C MET A 29 -29.72 -4.76 11.29
N ILE A 30 -29.98 -5.26 10.08
CA ILE A 30 -28.97 -5.44 9.03
C ILE A 30 -28.35 -4.09 8.66
N THR A 31 -29.18 -3.07 8.45
CA THR A 31 -28.70 -1.74 8.05
C THR A 31 -27.82 -1.14 9.15
N ASN A 32 -28.19 -1.32 10.43
CA ASN A 32 -27.37 -0.88 11.55
C ASN A 32 -26.06 -1.68 11.64
N PHE A 33 -26.10 -3.01 11.52
CA PHE A 33 -24.89 -3.84 11.52
C PHE A 33 -23.93 -3.49 10.38
N SER A 34 -24.44 -3.33 9.15
CA SER A 34 -23.65 -2.92 8.00
C SER A 34 -23.06 -1.53 8.18
N ARG A 35 -23.83 -0.59 8.75
CA ARG A 35 -23.34 0.74 9.11
C ARG A 35 -22.20 0.66 10.13
N ASP A 36 -22.36 -0.11 11.20
CA ASP A 36 -21.33 -0.27 12.24
C ASP A 36 -20.04 -0.88 11.67
N CYS A 37 -20.16 -1.93 10.84
CA CYS A 37 -19.00 -2.52 10.15
C CYS A 37 -18.30 -1.50 9.23
N ASN A 38 -19.06 -0.68 8.50
CA ASN A 38 -18.52 0.36 7.65
C ASN A 38 -17.82 1.47 8.44
N GLU A 39 -18.40 1.90 9.56
CA GLU A 39 -17.79 2.88 10.47
C GLU A 39 -16.47 2.37 11.05
N ILE A 40 -16.41 1.10 11.47
CA ILE A 40 -15.18 0.45 11.97
C ILE A 40 -14.11 0.37 10.87
N LEU A 41 -14.47 -0.07 9.66
CA LEU A 41 -13.53 -0.16 8.54
C LEU A 41 -13.01 1.20 8.09
N ASN A 42 -13.81 2.25 8.21
CA ASN A 42 -13.42 3.63 7.88
C ASN A 42 -12.65 4.32 9.01
N GLY A 43 -12.64 3.76 10.22
CA GLY A 43 -12.00 4.38 11.39
C GLY A 43 -12.83 5.51 12.01
N GLU A 44 -14.12 5.60 11.72
CA GLU A 44 -15.06 6.59 12.29
C GLU A 44 -15.86 6.05 13.50
N ALA A 45 -15.51 4.86 13.99
CA ALA A 45 -16.25 4.21 15.08
C ALA A 45 -16.23 5.04 16.37
N LYS A 46 -17.43 5.40 16.86
CA LYS A 46 -17.65 6.23 18.08
C LYS A 46 -17.15 5.60 19.39
N LYS A 47 -16.82 4.31 19.40
CA LYS A 47 -16.39 3.57 20.59
C LYS A 47 -14.96 3.06 20.39
N LEU A 48 -14.02 3.99 20.40
CA LEU A 48 -12.60 3.67 20.40
C LEU A 48 -12.19 3.16 21.79
N SER A 49 -11.78 1.89 21.86
CA SER A 49 -10.96 1.43 22.98
C SER A 49 -9.64 2.19 22.96
N LEU A 50 -9.26 2.82 24.07
CA LEU A 50 -7.97 3.54 24.19
C LEU A 50 -6.75 2.61 24.04
N HIS A 51 -6.95 1.28 24.08
CA HIS A 51 -5.87 0.31 24.20
C HIS A 51 -5.59 -0.51 22.92
N GLU A 52 -6.43 -0.40 21.89
CA GLU A 52 -6.32 -1.24 20.68
C GLU A 52 -6.64 -0.45 19.40
N LEU A 53 -5.74 -0.51 18.41
CA LEU A 53 -6.03 0.00 17.07
C LEU A 53 -7.15 -0.85 16.46
N SER A 54 -8.30 -0.23 16.20
CA SER A 54 -9.46 -0.94 15.64
C SER A 54 -9.65 -0.62 14.15
N GLY A 55 -10.06 -1.65 13.40
CA GLY A 55 -10.53 -1.54 12.02
C GLY A 55 -9.59 -0.78 11.08
N GLY A 56 -10.07 0.35 10.56
CA GLY A 56 -9.39 1.17 9.55
C GLY A 56 -8.03 1.72 9.98
N ALA A 57 -7.83 1.98 11.28
CA ALA A 57 -6.54 2.43 11.80
C ALA A 57 -5.46 1.33 11.72
N CYS A 58 -5.83 0.08 12.01
CA CYS A 58 -4.92 -1.07 11.89
C CYS A 58 -4.53 -1.31 10.43
N ILE A 59 -5.50 -1.24 9.51
CA ILE A 59 -5.26 -1.36 8.07
C ILE A 59 -4.31 -0.26 7.57
N SER A 60 -4.52 0.97 8.03
CA SER A 60 -3.65 2.11 7.70
C SER A 60 -2.24 1.92 8.25
N PHE A 61 -2.09 1.42 9.48
CA PHE A 61 -0.79 1.09 10.06
C PHE A 61 -0.06 0.02 9.24
N VAL A 62 -0.74 -1.05 8.83
CA VAL A 62 -0.12 -2.08 7.99
C VAL A 62 0.37 -1.50 6.66
N PHE A 63 -0.40 -0.64 5.99
CA PHE A 63 0.01 -0.08 4.70
C PHE A 63 1.08 1.01 4.81
N TYR A 64 0.96 1.92 5.77
CA TYR A 64 1.84 3.09 5.84
C TYR A 64 3.09 2.89 6.70
N GLU A 65 3.06 1.97 7.66
CA GLU A 65 4.23 1.63 8.48
C GLU A 65 4.86 0.32 8.00
N ILE A 66 4.15 -0.80 8.06
CA ILE A 66 4.79 -2.10 7.79
C ILE A 66 5.16 -2.25 6.31
N PHE A 67 4.19 -2.06 5.42
CA PHE A 67 4.36 -2.31 3.99
C PHE A 67 5.30 -1.29 3.34
N LYS A 68 5.09 0.00 3.64
CA LYS A 68 5.96 1.07 3.14
C LYS A 68 7.41 0.90 3.61
N ASN A 69 7.63 0.64 4.90
CA ASN A 69 8.99 0.41 5.40
C ASN A 69 9.58 -0.87 4.79
N GLY A 70 8.78 -1.93 4.66
CA GLY A 70 9.19 -3.17 4.00
C GLY A 70 9.69 -2.96 2.58
N ILE A 71 8.97 -2.18 1.76
CA ILE A 71 9.40 -1.86 0.38
C ILE A 71 10.69 -1.04 0.39
N GLN A 72 10.81 -0.07 1.30
CA GLN A 72 11.99 0.80 1.38
C GLN A 72 13.26 0.06 1.82
N THR A 73 13.13 -1.03 2.57
CA THR A 73 14.28 -1.86 2.97
C THR A 73 14.84 -2.73 1.86
N LEU A 74 14.13 -2.88 0.74
CA LEU A 74 14.62 -3.66 -0.39
C LEU A 74 15.72 -2.88 -1.11
N ASP A 75 16.91 -3.49 -1.22
CA ASP A 75 18.02 -2.93 -1.98
C ASP A 75 17.97 -3.38 -3.45
N SER A 76 18.24 -2.46 -4.37
CA SER A 76 18.28 -2.71 -5.81
C SER A 76 19.46 -3.61 -6.22
N PHE A 77 20.50 -3.69 -5.39
CA PHE A 77 21.77 -4.36 -5.71
C PHE A 77 22.03 -5.65 -4.93
N ASP A 78 21.04 -6.17 -4.19
CA ASP A 78 21.23 -7.37 -3.35
C ASP A 78 21.74 -8.59 -4.14
N GLN A 79 21.33 -8.70 -5.42
CA GLN A 79 21.73 -9.80 -6.32
C GLN A 79 22.59 -9.38 -7.51
N ILE A 80 22.81 -8.09 -7.74
CA ILE A 80 23.51 -7.59 -8.95
C ILE A 80 24.86 -7.01 -8.54
N LYS A 81 25.94 -7.69 -8.92
CA LYS A 81 27.31 -7.25 -8.64
C LYS A 81 27.93 -6.57 -9.87
N ASP A 82 29.00 -5.82 -9.64
CA ASP A 82 29.76 -5.14 -10.69
C ASP A 82 30.31 -6.10 -11.75
N VAL A 83 30.55 -7.36 -11.37
CA VAL A 83 30.93 -8.42 -12.31
C VAL A 83 29.79 -8.78 -13.26
N ASP A 84 28.54 -8.78 -12.79
CA ASP A 84 27.37 -9.09 -13.61
C ASP A 84 27.08 -7.96 -14.59
N ILE A 85 27.14 -6.70 -14.13
CA ILE A 85 26.99 -5.51 -14.97
C ILE A 85 28.08 -5.49 -16.06
N ARG A 86 29.33 -5.73 -15.67
CA ARG A 86 30.45 -5.87 -16.62
C ARG A 86 30.22 -7.01 -17.59
N THR A 87 29.80 -8.18 -17.11
CA THR A 87 29.59 -9.35 -17.96
C THR A 87 28.49 -9.06 -18.96
N ILE A 88 27.37 -8.45 -18.56
CA ILE A 88 26.28 -8.07 -19.47
C ILE A 88 26.76 -7.07 -20.54
N TRP A 89 27.57 -6.08 -20.16
CA TRP A 89 28.07 -5.05 -21.09
C TRP A 89 29.15 -5.57 -22.06
N THR A 90 30.07 -6.40 -21.55
CA THR A 90 31.23 -6.89 -22.31
C THR A 90 30.97 -8.23 -23.00
N THR A 91 29.89 -8.94 -22.67
CA THR A 91 29.51 -10.15 -23.39
C THR A 91 29.12 -9.74 -24.80
N PRO A 92 29.88 -10.17 -25.84
CA PRO A 92 29.46 -9.95 -27.20
C PRO A 92 28.10 -10.59 -27.38
N ARG A 93 27.12 -9.81 -27.85
CA ARG A 93 25.78 -10.22 -28.31
C ARG A 93 25.76 -11.73 -28.56
N ALA A 94 25.04 -12.46 -27.71
CA ALA A 94 24.96 -13.92 -27.74
C ALA A 94 24.75 -14.47 -29.17
N PRO A 95 25.11 -15.74 -29.47
CA PRO A 95 24.91 -16.29 -30.81
C PRO A 95 23.42 -16.23 -31.24
N PRO A 96 23.14 -15.99 -32.54
CA PRO A 96 21.81 -15.76 -33.12
C PRO A 96 20.73 -16.75 -32.66
N CYS A 97 21.12 -18.00 -32.37
CA CYS A 97 20.23 -19.11 -32.00
C CYS A 97 19.56 -19.00 -30.62
N SER A 98 19.98 -18.06 -29.76
CA SER A 98 19.39 -17.84 -28.42
C SER A 98 18.62 -16.52 -28.29
N TRP A 99 18.45 -15.80 -29.40
CA TRP A 99 17.75 -14.52 -29.43
C TRP A 99 16.25 -14.68 -29.30
N GLY A 100 15.65 -15.74 -29.87
CA GLY A 100 14.19 -15.92 -29.86
C GLY A 100 13.59 -15.91 -28.45
N HIS A 101 14.14 -16.72 -27.55
CA HIS A 101 13.69 -16.73 -26.14
C HIS A 101 13.99 -15.41 -25.41
N ARG A 102 15.15 -14.80 -25.66
CA ARG A 102 15.55 -13.54 -24.99
C ARG A 102 14.77 -12.33 -25.47
N LEU A 103 14.43 -12.25 -26.75
CA LEU A 103 13.65 -11.16 -27.31
C LEU A 103 12.22 -11.20 -26.79
N SER A 104 11.61 -12.40 -26.74
CA SER A 104 10.28 -12.60 -26.15
C SER A 104 10.24 -12.11 -24.70
N SER A 105 11.22 -12.48 -23.88
CA SER A 105 11.30 -12.01 -22.49
C SER A 105 11.59 -10.51 -22.37
N LEU A 106 12.30 -9.91 -23.35
CA LEU A 106 12.58 -8.47 -23.36
C LEU A 106 11.35 -7.65 -23.77
N GLU A 107 10.53 -8.15 -24.70
CA GLU A 107 9.28 -7.53 -25.14
C GLU A 107 8.21 -7.51 -24.03
N GLU A 108 8.25 -8.48 -23.12
CA GLU A 108 7.40 -8.52 -21.93
C GLU A 108 7.85 -7.53 -20.84
N THR A 109 9.07 -6.98 -20.92
CA THR A 109 9.66 -6.13 -19.88
C THR A 109 9.70 -4.66 -20.32
N TYR A 110 8.61 -3.94 -20.10
CA TYR A 110 8.53 -2.50 -20.40
C TYR A 110 9.25 -1.66 -19.33
N VAL A 111 10.29 -0.91 -19.72
CA VAL A 111 10.97 0.09 -18.88
C VAL A 111 10.54 1.49 -19.31
N ASN A 112 9.80 2.19 -18.44
CA ASN A 112 9.35 3.56 -18.73
C ASN A 112 10.49 4.58 -18.56
N THR A 113 11.18 4.91 -19.66
CA THR A 113 12.27 5.89 -19.67
C THR A 113 11.81 7.35 -19.71
N ALA A 114 10.50 7.60 -19.87
CA ALA A 114 9.91 8.93 -19.94
C ALA A 114 9.40 9.43 -18.58
N HIS A 115 9.56 8.65 -17.51
CA HIS A 115 9.12 9.04 -16.18
C HIS A 115 9.86 10.30 -15.70
N LEU A 116 9.14 11.27 -15.15
CA LEU A 116 9.68 12.59 -14.77
C LEU A 116 10.83 12.49 -13.77
N ASP A 117 10.71 11.56 -12.83
CA ASP A 117 11.72 11.33 -11.78
C ASP A 117 12.86 10.39 -12.24
N MET A 118 12.86 9.95 -13.51
CA MET A 118 13.96 9.14 -14.01
C MET A 118 15.18 10.04 -14.24
N LEU A 119 16.32 9.60 -13.74
CA LEU A 119 17.58 10.30 -13.92
C LEU A 119 17.89 10.45 -15.42
N LYS A 120 18.20 11.69 -15.84
CA LYS A 120 18.58 11.98 -17.23
C LYS A 120 20.06 11.70 -17.46
N GLY A 121 20.44 11.34 -18.69
CA GLY A 121 21.83 11.07 -19.04
C GLY A 121 22.80 12.20 -18.71
N SER A 122 22.41 13.46 -18.96
CA SER A 122 23.23 14.63 -18.57
C SER A 122 23.45 14.74 -17.07
N GLN A 123 22.41 14.46 -16.27
CA GLN A 123 22.51 14.47 -14.81
C GLN A 123 23.37 13.31 -14.29
N ALA A 124 23.23 12.12 -14.88
CA ALA A 124 24.04 10.96 -14.53
C ALA A 124 25.54 11.23 -14.76
N MET A 125 25.91 11.82 -15.90
CA MET A 125 27.31 12.13 -16.22
C MET A 125 27.94 13.10 -15.22
N VAL A 126 27.20 14.13 -14.78
CA VAL A 126 27.68 15.06 -13.75
C VAL A 126 27.92 14.35 -12.41
N ILE A 127 26.99 13.48 -12.00
CA ILE A 127 27.13 12.70 -10.76
C ILE A 127 28.33 11.74 -10.84
N VAL A 128 28.58 11.14 -12.00
CA VAL A 128 29.71 10.23 -12.19
C VAL A 128 31.04 10.99 -12.22
N GLU A 129 31.09 12.16 -12.87
CA GLU A 129 32.27 13.01 -12.89
C GLU A 129 32.66 13.49 -11.49
N GLU A 130 31.67 13.86 -10.66
CA GLU A 130 31.88 14.23 -9.26
C GLU A 130 32.36 13.05 -8.39
N LYS A 131 31.86 11.83 -8.65
CA LYS A 131 32.28 10.62 -7.94
C LYS A 131 33.66 10.11 -8.34
N LEU A 132 34.07 10.29 -9.59
CA LEU A 132 35.37 9.86 -10.10
C LEU A 132 36.47 10.90 -9.83
N HIS A 133 36.12 12.19 -9.80
CA HIS A 133 37.04 13.30 -9.54
C HIS A 133 36.50 14.21 -8.42
N PRO A 134 36.53 13.77 -7.15
CA PRO A 134 36.11 14.62 -6.04
C PRO A 134 37.00 15.88 -6.01
N LYS A 135 36.39 17.06 -6.16
CA LYS A 135 37.11 18.35 -6.11
C LYS A 135 37.90 18.43 -4.82
N GLN A 136 39.22 18.38 -4.93
CA GLN A 136 40.14 18.62 -3.83
C GLN A 136 39.86 20.03 -3.31
N GLN A 137 39.41 20.12 -2.06
CA GLN A 137 39.17 21.40 -1.40
C GLN A 137 40.51 22.16 -1.40
N VAL A 138 40.58 23.23 -2.19
CA VAL A 138 41.71 24.15 -2.12
C VAL A 138 41.65 24.77 -0.73
N ALA A 139 42.64 24.46 0.11
CA ALA A 139 42.82 25.15 1.38
C ALA A 139 43.07 26.63 1.08
N VAL A 140 42.12 27.48 1.42
CA VAL A 140 42.26 28.93 1.29
C VAL A 140 42.80 29.45 2.62
N ASP A 141 44.03 29.98 2.59
CA ASP A 141 44.70 30.60 3.72
C ASP A 141 43.98 31.93 4.11
N PRO A 142 43.64 32.21 5.39
CA PRO A 142 42.76 33.33 5.75
C PRO A 142 43.32 34.76 5.65
N LYS A 143 44.44 35.02 4.97
CA LYS A 143 44.98 36.38 4.81
C LYS A 143 45.86 36.55 3.57
N SER A 144 45.28 37.19 2.55
CA SER A 144 45.92 37.99 1.48
C SER A 144 45.41 37.61 0.08
N ASP A 145 44.59 38.47 -0.50
CA ASP A 145 44.15 38.46 -1.90
C ASP A 145 45.34 38.52 -2.87
N ARG A 146 45.66 37.38 -3.51
CA ARG A 146 46.25 37.32 -4.86
C ARG A 146 46.26 35.89 -5.43
N PRO A 147 45.82 35.65 -6.69
CA PRO A 147 46.02 34.37 -7.36
C PRO A 147 47.49 34.21 -7.79
N LEU A 148 48.12 33.08 -7.45
CA LEU A 148 49.42 32.69 -8.00
C LEU A 148 49.23 32.01 -9.36
N PRO A 149 50.06 32.30 -10.38
CA PRO A 149 50.07 31.54 -11.63
C PRO A 149 50.60 30.12 -11.38
N PRO A 150 50.19 29.12 -12.18
CA PRO A 150 50.74 27.77 -12.04
C PRO A 150 52.22 27.77 -12.44
N SER A 151 53.08 27.50 -11.47
CA SER A 151 54.50 27.21 -11.71
C SER A 151 54.64 25.97 -12.60
N GLN A 152 55.13 26.20 -13.81
CA GLN A 152 55.68 25.17 -14.68
C GLN A 152 56.89 24.51 -14.01
N GLN A 153 56.92 23.18 -13.87
CA GLN A 153 58.16 22.41 -13.79
C GLN A 153 58.06 21.01 -14.44
N HIS A 154 58.76 20.92 -15.58
CA HIS A 154 59.53 19.79 -16.14
C HIS A 154 58.89 18.54 -16.77
N THR A 155 58.96 18.51 -18.11
CA THR A 155 59.21 17.29 -18.92
C THR A 155 60.57 16.65 -18.59
N PRO A 156 60.76 15.34 -18.87
CA PRO A 156 61.70 15.02 -19.94
C PRO A 156 61.25 13.89 -20.90
N ALA A 157 61.48 14.18 -22.19
CA ALA A 157 61.96 13.30 -23.26
C ALA A 157 61.59 11.79 -23.28
N ARG A 158 60.63 11.47 -24.17
CA ARG A 158 60.63 10.43 -25.21
C ARG A 158 61.73 9.34 -25.11
N LYS A 159 61.33 8.11 -24.77
CA LYS A 159 61.98 6.89 -25.26
C LYS A 159 60.98 6.04 -26.04
N LYS A 160 61.19 5.95 -27.36
CA LYS A 160 60.61 4.93 -28.22
C LYS A 160 61.01 3.55 -27.68
N ARG A 161 60.03 2.69 -27.39
CA ARG A 161 60.20 1.25 -27.52
C ARG A 161 58.94 0.65 -28.16
N LEU A 162 59.15 0.11 -29.36
CA LEU A 162 58.34 -0.96 -29.91
C LEU A 162 58.30 -2.11 -28.88
N GLN A 163 57.11 -2.61 -28.59
CA GLN A 163 56.81 -3.98 -28.17
C GLN A 163 55.31 -4.16 -28.41
N GLN A 164 54.96 -4.69 -29.57
CA GLN A 164 54.66 -6.10 -29.84
C GLN A 164 53.16 -6.32 -29.72
N MET A 165 52.54 -6.59 -30.87
CA MET A 165 51.13 -6.96 -30.99
C MET A 165 50.94 -8.28 -30.26
N GLU A 166 50.38 -8.23 -29.05
CA GLU A 166 49.98 -9.43 -28.32
C GLU A 166 48.64 -9.90 -28.85
N VAL A 167 48.65 -11.15 -29.32
CA VAL A 167 47.49 -11.90 -29.79
C VAL A 167 46.47 -11.96 -28.67
N HIS A 168 45.26 -11.45 -28.93
CA HIS A 168 44.10 -11.54 -28.06
C HIS A 168 44.00 -12.93 -27.40
N PRO A 169 44.22 -13.04 -26.07
CA PRO A 169 43.69 -14.15 -25.33
C PRO A 169 42.23 -13.81 -25.01
N VAL A 170 41.38 -14.82 -25.06
CA VAL A 170 39.99 -14.77 -24.59
C VAL A 170 39.92 -13.98 -23.28
N LEU A 171 39.31 -12.79 -23.34
CA LEU A 171 39.14 -11.90 -22.20
C LEU A 171 38.15 -12.54 -21.22
N ARG A 172 38.65 -13.42 -20.36
CA ARG A 172 38.02 -13.62 -19.06
C ARG A 172 38.11 -12.28 -18.34
N ALA A 173 36.98 -11.75 -17.88
CA ALA A 173 36.86 -10.48 -17.17
C ALA A 173 37.59 -10.55 -15.81
N THR A 174 38.91 -10.57 -15.83
CA THR A 174 39.81 -10.55 -14.67
C THR A 174 40.91 -9.51 -14.90
N GLY A 175 40.52 -8.38 -15.50
CA GLY A 175 41.35 -7.19 -15.62
C GLY A 175 40.85 -6.10 -14.68
N THR A 176 41.76 -5.26 -14.18
CA THR A 176 41.44 -3.97 -13.56
C THR A 176 40.54 -3.19 -14.53
N MET A 177 39.38 -2.70 -14.07
CA MET A 177 38.45 -2.00 -14.96
C MET A 177 39.11 -0.78 -15.58
N THR A 178 38.90 -0.60 -16.87
CA THR A 178 39.29 0.62 -17.58
C THR A 178 38.47 1.80 -17.04
N GLU A 179 39.04 3.00 -16.97
CA GLU A 179 38.35 4.22 -16.52
C GLU A 179 36.99 4.42 -17.23
N ARG A 180 36.96 4.14 -18.54
CA ARG A 180 35.74 4.14 -19.34
C ARG A 180 34.69 3.14 -18.87
N GLU A 181 35.08 1.89 -18.62
CA GLU A 181 34.18 0.84 -18.14
C GLU A 181 33.69 1.12 -16.71
N GLN A 182 34.55 1.74 -15.88
CA GLN A 182 34.16 2.20 -14.54
C GLN A 182 33.07 3.26 -14.64
N MET A 183 33.26 4.27 -15.49
CA MET A 183 32.26 5.31 -15.74
C MET A 183 30.94 4.72 -16.23
N GLU A 184 30.98 3.83 -17.24
CA GLU A 184 29.80 3.15 -17.79
C GLU A 184 29.07 2.32 -16.71
N THR A 185 29.82 1.58 -15.88
CA THR A 185 29.24 0.78 -14.78
C THR A 185 28.55 1.67 -13.74
N VAL A 186 29.15 2.81 -13.37
CA VAL A 186 28.55 3.74 -12.41
C VAL A 186 27.27 4.37 -12.99
N VAL A 187 27.27 4.76 -14.27
CA VAL A 187 26.06 5.30 -14.94
C VAL A 187 24.93 4.27 -14.94
N ILE A 188 25.23 3.01 -15.30
CA ILE A 188 24.23 1.93 -15.30
C ILE A 188 23.65 1.72 -13.91
N LYS A 189 24.50 1.71 -12.86
CA LYS A 189 24.03 1.62 -11.47
C LYS A 189 23.10 2.77 -11.08
N LEU A 190 23.44 4.00 -11.47
CA LEU A 190 22.60 5.16 -11.20
C LEU A 190 21.22 5.05 -11.88
N PHE A 191 21.17 4.55 -13.12
CA PHE A 191 19.90 4.32 -13.81
C PHE A 191 19.07 3.21 -13.18
N ILE A 192 19.69 2.09 -12.78
CA ILE A 192 19.00 1.00 -12.09
C ILE A 192 18.41 1.49 -10.77
N ALA A 193 19.21 2.21 -9.96
CA ALA A 193 18.74 2.77 -8.70
C ALA A 193 17.59 3.77 -8.90
N SER A 194 17.71 4.66 -9.90
CA SER A 194 16.66 5.62 -10.23
C SER A 194 15.36 4.92 -10.64
N TYR A 195 15.44 3.93 -11.52
CA TYR A 195 14.26 3.16 -11.95
C TYR A 195 13.64 2.37 -10.80
N TYR A 196 14.45 1.70 -9.98
CA TYR A 196 13.97 0.95 -8.83
C TYR A 196 13.25 1.85 -7.81
N SER A 197 13.76 3.07 -7.57
CA SER A 197 13.11 4.04 -6.69
C SER A 197 11.70 4.45 -7.18
N ILE A 198 11.49 4.48 -8.51
CA ILE A 198 10.18 4.78 -9.10
C ILE A 198 9.25 3.59 -8.89
N VAL A 199 9.73 2.38 -9.15
CA VAL A 199 8.95 1.15 -8.97
C VAL A 199 8.55 0.97 -7.50
N GLN A 200 9.46 1.18 -6.55
CA GLN A 200 9.15 1.13 -5.12
C GLN A 200 8.02 2.08 -4.74
N ARG A 201 8.07 3.33 -5.23
CA ARG A 201 7.00 4.31 -5.00
C ARG A 201 5.68 3.89 -5.65
N ALA A 202 5.73 3.40 -6.87
CA ALA A 202 4.55 2.92 -7.58
C ALA A 202 3.88 1.73 -6.85
N VAL A 203 4.67 0.75 -6.39
CA VAL A 203 4.15 -0.42 -5.66
C VAL A 203 3.60 0.00 -4.30
N ALA A 204 4.31 0.90 -3.58
CA ALA A 204 3.85 1.45 -2.32
C ALA A 204 2.49 2.15 -2.42
N ASP A 205 2.19 2.76 -3.58
CA ASP A 205 0.91 3.44 -3.81
C ASP A 205 -0.18 2.54 -4.40
N LEU A 206 0.17 1.67 -5.36
CA LEU A 206 -0.80 0.89 -6.12
C LEU A 206 -1.35 -0.28 -5.31
N VAL A 207 -0.52 -0.94 -4.49
CA VAL A 207 -0.93 -2.14 -3.75
C VAL A 207 -1.99 -1.81 -2.68
N PRO A 208 -1.81 -0.79 -1.81
CA PRO A 208 -2.85 -0.43 -0.84
C PRO A 208 -4.16 -0.02 -1.53
N LYS A 209 -4.07 0.74 -2.63
CA LYS A 209 -5.25 1.14 -3.42
C LYS A 209 -5.98 -0.07 -4.00
N ALA A 210 -5.25 -1.05 -4.52
CA ALA A 210 -5.82 -2.27 -5.07
C ALA A 210 -6.51 -3.12 -4.00
N ILE A 211 -5.89 -3.29 -2.82
CA ILE A 211 -6.49 -4.06 -1.72
C ILE A 211 -7.72 -3.33 -1.16
N MET A 212 -7.62 -2.02 -0.96
CA MET A 212 -8.73 -1.19 -0.51
C MET A 212 -9.94 -1.32 -1.45
N LEU A 213 -9.72 -1.14 -2.75
CA LEU A 213 -10.80 -1.16 -3.74
C LEU A 213 -11.34 -2.56 -4.01
N LYS A 214 -10.47 -3.56 -4.20
CA LYS A 214 -10.91 -4.90 -4.64
C LYS A 214 -11.38 -5.79 -3.51
N LEU A 215 -10.81 -5.65 -2.30
CA LEU A 215 -11.13 -6.50 -1.16
C LEU A 215 -12.03 -5.75 -0.18
N ILE A 216 -11.59 -4.60 0.35
CA ILE A 216 -12.32 -3.93 1.43
C ILE A 216 -13.65 -3.39 0.93
N THR A 217 -13.68 -2.64 -0.17
CA THR A 217 -14.94 -2.13 -0.74
C THR A 217 -15.87 -3.28 -1.14
N ARG A 218 -15.33 -4.32 -1.76
CA ARG A 218 -16.12 -5.50 -2.12
C ARG A 218 -16.72 -6.20 -0.90
N CYS A 219 -15.95 -6.38 0.18
CA CYS A 219 -16.46 -6.98 1.41
C CYS A 219 -17.61 -6.16 2.02
N LYS A 220 -17.54 -4.83 1.94
CA LYS A 220 -18.62 -3.95 2.43
C LYS A 220 -19.92 -4.18 1.67
N ASP A 221 -19.83 -4.25 0.34
CA ASP A 221 -20.99 -4.47 -0.53
C ASP A 221 -21.55 -5.89 -0.37
N ASP A 222 -20.66 -6.89 -0.29
CA ASP A 222 -21.03 -8.30 -0.18
C ASP A 222 -21.67 -8.60 1.19
N ILE A 223 -21.23 -7.98 2.30
CA ILE A 223 -21.84 -8.18 3.63
C ILE A 223 -23.32 -7.80 3.62
N GLN A 224 -23.67 -6.64 3.07
CA GLN A 224 -25.05 -6.20 3.05
C GLN A 224 -25.90 -7.12 2.16
N LYS A 225 -25.37 -7.51 1.00
CA LYS A 225 -26.06 -8.35 0.02
C LYS A 225 -26.30 -9.78 0.52
N GLU A 226 -25.25 -10.45 0.99
CA GLU A 226 -25.34 -11.84 1.47
C GLU A 226 -26.20 -11.93 2.74
N LEU A 227 -26.05 -10.97 3.66
CA LEU A 227 -26.85 -10.94 4.88
C LEU A 227 -28.34 -10.77 4.58
N LEU A 228 -28.68 -9.89 3.62
CA LEU A 228 -30.06 -9.76 3.15
C LEU A 228 -30.57 -11.07 2.53
N GLN A 229 -29.80 -11.69 1.64
CA GLN A 229 -30.20 -12.91 0.96
C GLN A 229 -30.43 -14.09 1.92
N LYS A 230 -29.56 -14.26 2.92
CA LYS A 230 -29.67 -15.35 3.90
C LYS A 230 -30.82 -15.12 4.86
N LEU A 231 -31.10 -13.87 5.22
CA LEU A 231 -32.09 -13.55 6.24
C LEU A 231 -33.54 -13.61 5.74
N TYR A 232 -33.78 -13.35 4.46
CA TYR A 232 -35.10 -13.52 3.84
C TYR A 232 -35.45 -14.99 3.51
N SER A 233 -34.69 -15.97 4.03
CA SER A 233 -35.06 -17.39 3.89
C SER A 233 -36.30 -17.75 4.74
N PRO A 234 -37.28 -18.48 4.19
CA PRO A 234 -38.65 -18.48 4.71
C PRO A 234 -38.96 -19.20 6.06
N PRO A 235 -38.22 -20.21 6.56
CA PRO A 235 -38.62 -20.86 7.82
C PRO A 235 -37.98 -20.29 9.10
N ASP A 236 -36.78 -19.70 9.05
CA ASP A 236 -35.97 -19.44 10.27
C ASP A 236 -36.19 -18.04 10.88
N LEU A 237 -36.92 -17.16 10.18
CA LEU A 237 -37.11 -15.76 10.59
C LEU A 237 -37.89 -15.65 11.92
N ALA A 238 -38.79 -16.59 12.19
CA ALA A 238 -39.60 -16.58 13.40
C ALA A 238 -38.81 -16.96 14.66
N ASP A 239 -37.78 -17.79 14.51
CA ASP A 239 -36.93 -18.24 15.61
C ASP A 239 -35.78 -17.28 15.87
N LEU A 240 -35.24 -16.66 14.82
CA LEU A 240 -34.14 -15.69 14.96
C LEU A 240 -34.54 -14.41 15.71
N VAL A 241 -35.80 -13.96 15.58
CA VAL A 241 -36.32 -12.79 16.30
C VAL A 241 -36.68 -13.10 17.76
N LYS A 242 -36.78 -14.38 18.14
CA LYS A 242 -37.03 -14.81 19.51
C LYS A 242 -35.71 -14.94 20.27
N SER A 243 -35.19 -13.82 20.76
CA SER A 243 -34.17 -13.86 21.80
C SER A 243 -34.82 -13.95 23.19
N ASP A 244 -34.52 -15.01 23.94
CA ASP A 244 -35.10 -15.29 25.26
C ASP A 244 -34.96 -14.11 26.23
N LEU A 245 -33.82 -13.42 26.20
CA LEU A 245 -33.55 -12.24 27.03
C LEU A 245 -34.50 -11.07 26.71
N THR A 246 -34.85 -10.87 25.44
CA THR A 246 -35.73 -9.77 25.02
C THR A 246 -37.19 -10.09 25.35
N VAL A 247 -37.59 -11.36 25.24
CA VAL A 247 -38.91 -11.84 25.66
C VAL A 247 -39.07 -11.72 27.17
N GLN A 248 -38.05 -12.10 27.95
CA GLN A 248 -38.10 -12.00 29.41
C GLN A 248 -38.16 -10.55 29.89
N LYS A 249 -37.32 -9.65 29.35
CA LYS A 249 -37.37 -8.22 29.67
C LYS A 249 -38.72 -7.58 29.30
N ARG A 250 -39.31 -7.96 28.16
CA ARG A 250 -40.65 -7.51 27.77
C ARG A 250 -41.72 -7.99 28.75
N LYS A 251 -41.67 -9.25 29.18
CA LYS A 251 -42.59 -9.79 30.20
C LYS A 251 -42.48 -9.06 31.53
N GLU A 252 -41.27 -8.72 31.97
CA GLU A 252 -41.03 -7.94 33.18
C GLU A 252 -41.58 -6.52 33.07
N CYS A 253 -41.37 -5.86 31.92
CA CYS A 253 -41.92 -4.52 31.67
C CYS A 253 -43.45 -4.51 31.60
N LEU A 254 -44.06 -5.51 30.96
CA LEU A 254 -45.53 -5.62 30.89
C LEU A 254 -46.14 -5.80 32.28
N LYS A 255 -45.55 -6.67 33.11
CA LYS A 255 -45.96 -6.82 34.52
C LYS A 255 -45.85 -5.51 35.29
N MET A 256 -44.75 -4.77 35.10
CA MET A 256 -44.57 -3.47 35.75
C MET A 256 -45.65 -2.47 35.29
N VAL A 257 -45.94 -2.40 34.00
CA VAL A 257 -46.97 -1.50 33.45
C VAL A 257 -48.36 -1.85 33.97
N GLU A 258 -48.69 -3.14 34.06
CA GLU A 258 -49.95 -3.62 34.62
C GLU A 258 -50.10 -3.21 36.09
N MET A 259 -49.05 -3.41 36.90
CA MET A 259 -49.04 -2.98 38.30
C MET A 259 -49.22 -1.46 38.44
N LEU A 260 -48.58 -0.68 37.58
CA LEU A 260 -48.71 0.78 37.56
C LEU A 260 -50.10 1.24 37.11
N ARG A 261 -50.72 0.55 36.14
CA ARG A 261 -52.11 0.83 35.71
C ARG A 261 -53.10 0.53 36.83
N ASN A 262 -52.99 -0.63 37.49
CA ASN A 262 -53.85 -0.99 38.61
C ASN A 262 -53.70 0.00 39.78
N ALA A 263 -52.47 0.42 40.08
CA ALA A 263 -52.24 1.46 41.09
C ALA A 263 -52.86 2.80 40.70
N SER A 264 -52.75 3.20 39.42
CA SER A 264 -53.38 4.42 38.91
C SER A 264 -54.90 4.36 38.97
N GLU A 265 -55.50 3.20 38.69
CA GLU A 265 -56.94 2.99 38.72
C GLU A 265 -57.47 3.07 40.16
N ILE A 266 -56.76 2.47 41.12
CA ILE A 266 -57.06 2.59 42.55
C ILE A 266 -56.98 4.04 43.01
N VAL A 267 -55.94 4.77 42.63
CA VAL A 267 -55.81 6.21 42.95
C VAL A 267 -56.92 7.04 42.32
N SER A 268 -57.44 6.65 41.15
CA SER A 268 -58.57 7.32 40.51
C SER A 268 -59.94 6.95 41.11
N SER A 269 -60.01 5.85 41.86
CA SER A 269 -61.24 5.35 42.51
C SER A 269 -61.47 5.91 43.92
N VAL A 270 -60.50 6.64 44.48
CA VAL A 270 -60.55 7.34 45.78
C VAL A 270 -60.78 8.82 45.54
#